data_AF-A0A1F3Z5B0-F1
#
_entry.id   AF-A0A1F3Z5B0-F1
#
_cell.length_a   1.000
_cell.length_b   1.000
_cell.length_c   1.000
_cell.angle_alpha   90.00
_cell.angle_beta   90.00
_cell.angle_gamma   90.00
#
_symmetry.space_group_name_H-M   'P 1'
#
loop_
_entity.id
_entity.type
_entity.pdbx_description
1 polymer ?
#
loop_
_entity_poly.entity_id
_entity_poly.type
_entity_poly.pdbx_seq_one_letter_code
_entity_poly.pdbx_strand_id
1 'polypeptide(L)'
;MNKNSIRKIFLSLILLLTSQAAFSSAILSTSPSVIQAPIPSSLQKDVLQSNTTIFAYQERQGVLLNSGLLVNYMGTGTYHPALTNEAATLLISAGAIVDSYLFHFDMFFLGTGIRSLGTITFDSDILGIIGSHNPLVSTDALLGNPGTLYETTTPTFGGRGLEGANFSAALSRDWVTISGDRRTLTLDLGVGEWFDDVRVVVDGQAQAVPLPATLPLVLIGFVTLLASRHK
;
A
#
# COMPACT_ATOMS: atom_id res chain seq x y z
N MET A 1 -32.35 -38.32 51.39
CA MET A 1 -32.15 -37.69 50.07
C MET A 1 -32.66 -36.25 50.15
N ASN A 2 -31.76 -35.25 50.18
CA ASN A 2 -32.15 -33.85 50.34
C ASN A 2 -31.55 -32.98 49.21
N LYS A 3 -32.39 -32.09 48.68
CA LYS A 3 -32.35 -31.34 47.41
C LYS A 3 -31.30 -30.21 47.32
N ASN A 4 -30.22 -30.24 48.10
CA ASN A 4 -29.32 -29.08 48.23
C ASN A 4 -28.04 -29.14 47.37
N SER A 5 -27.88 -30.16 46.53
CA SER A 5 -26.69 -30.30 45.66
C SER A 5 -26.81 -29.62 44.28
N ILE A 6 -27.75 -28.68 44.10
CA ILE A 6 -28.03 -28.02 42.81
C ILE A 6 -27.94 -26.49 42.95
N ARG A 7 -26.74 -25.97 43.23
CA ARG A 7 -26.31 -24.62 42.85
C ARG A 7 -24.96 -24.76 42.16
N LYS A 8 -24.93 -25.40 40.99
CA LYS A 8 -24.80 -24.73 39.68
C LYS A 8 -23.74 -23.62 39.70
N ILE A 9 -22.48 -24.04 39.58
CA ILE A 9 -21.58 -23.65 38.48
C ILE A 9 -21.81 -22.19 38.02
N PHE A 10 -21.18 -21.22 38.69
CA PHE A 10 -20.84 -19.96 38.05
C PHE A 10 -19.51 -20.15 37.35
N LEU A 11 -19.58 -20.83 36.20
CA LEU A 11 -18.50 -20.88 35.22
C LEU A 11 -18.27 -19.43 34.78
N SER A 12 -17.25 -18.78 35.34
CA SER A 12 -16.76 -17.50 34.82
C SER A 12 -16.04 -17.80 33.51
N LEU A 13 -16.82 -18.00 32.45
CA LEU A 13 -16.30 -18.04 31.09
C LEU A 13 -16.10 -16.58 30.67
N ILE A 14 -14.91 -16.05 30.98
CA ILE A 14 -14.42 -14.83 30.32
C ILE A 14 -14.25 -15.21 28.85
N LEU A 15 -15.27 -14.93 28.05
CA LEU A 15 -15.18 -14.98 26.60
C LEU A 15 -14.29 -13.80 26.20
N LEU A 16 -12.98 -14.02 26.18
CA LEU A 16 -12.02 -13.10 25.60
C LEU A 16 -12.30 -13.09 24.09
N LEU A 17 -13.20 -12.21 23.62
CA LEU A 17 -13.30 -11.90 22.21
C LEU A 17 -12.00 -11.20 21.83
N THR A 18 -10.99 -11.98 21.43
CA THR A 18 -9.87 -11.44 20.68
C THR A 18 -10.41 -11.06 19.31
N SER A 19 -10.80 -9.80 19.12
CA SER A 19 -10.90 -9.24 17.78
C SER A 19 -9.50 -9.31 17.19
N GLN A 20 -9.23 -10.27 16.32
CA GLN A 20 -8.07 -10.16 15.45
C GLN A 20 -8.34 -8.94 14.58
N ALA A 21 -7.67 -7.83 14.89
CA ALA A 21 -7.63 -6.71 13.97
C ALA A 21 -6.99 -7.25 12.69
N ALA A 22 -7.71 -7.14 11.56
CA ALA A 22 -7.08 -7.37 10.28
C ALA A 22 -6.02 -6.28 10.10
N PHE A 23 -4.74 -6.68 10.07
CA PHE A 23 -3.63 -5.79 9.77
C PHE A 23 -3.59 -5.61 8.25
N SER A 24 -4.17 -4.52 7.78
CA SER A 24 -4.24 -4.17 6.37
C SER A 24 -4.41 -2.66 6.31
N SER A 25 -3.43 -1.97 5.74
CA SER A 25 -3.65 -0.66 5.17
C SER A 25 -4.61 -0.77 4.00
N ALA A 26 -5.41 0.26 3.77
CA ALA A 26 -6.27 0.46 2.62
C ALA A 26 -6.01 1.82 1.96
N ILE A 27 -6.28 1.89 0.65
CA ILE A 27 -6.43 3.16 -0.05
C ILE A 27 -7.82 3.73 0.27
N LEU A 28 -7.86 4.88 0.94
CA LEU A 28 -9.09 5.59 1.33
C LEU A 28 -9.74 6.35 0.19
N SER A 29 -8.93 6.96 -0.69
CA SER A 29 -9.44 7.73 -1.82
C SER A 29 -8.41 7.86 -2.92
N THR A 30 -8.90 8.02 -4.14
CA THR A 30 -8.10 8.30 -5.33
C THR A 30 -8.67 9.45 -6.15
N SER A 31 -7.82 10.10 -6.95
CA SER A 31 -8.27 10.98 -8.04
C SER A 31 -8.93 10.17 -9.17
N PRO A 32 -9.73 10.79 -10.05
CA PRO A 32 -10.43 10.09 -11.15
C PRO A 32 -9.51 9.36 -12.13
N SER A 33 -8.27 9.81 -12.28
CA SER A 33 -7.21 9.21 -13.11
C SER A 33 -6.61 7.93 -12.52
N VAL A 34 -6.89 7.62 -11.25
CA VAL A 34 -6.35 6.44 -10.56
C VAL A 34 -7.48 5.48 -10.21
N ILE A 35 -7.40 4.27 -10.75
CA ILE A 35 -8.41 3.22 -10.53
C ILE A 35 -7.78 2.08 -9.74
N GLN A 36 -8.36 1.77 -8.59
CA GLN A 36 -8.05 0.54 -7.86
C GLN A 36 -8.65 -0.66 -8.59
N ALA A 37 -7.84 -1.69 -8.82
CA ALA A 37 -8.28 -2.91 -9.50
C ALA A 37 -7.64 -4.15 -8.87
N PRO A 38 -8.25 -5.34 -9.03
CA PRO A 38 -7.55 -6.60 -8.75
C PRO A 38 -6.32 -6.71 -9.64
N ILE A 39 -5.21 -7.21 -9.08
CA ILE A 39 -3.97 -7.34 -9.85
C ILE A 39 -4.10 -8.44 -10.91
N PRO A 40 -3.74 -8.17 -12.18
CA PRO A 40 -3.80 -9.15 -13.25
C PRO A 40 -2.67 -10.18 -13.14
N SER A 41 -2.74 -11.26 -13.92
CA SER A 41 -1.66 -12.26 -14.00
C SER A 41 -0.39 -11.75 -14.66
N SER A 42 -0.42 -10.59 -15.33
CA SER A 42 0.75 -9.97 -15.95
C SER A 42 0.61 -8.45 -16.01
N LEU A 43 1.70 -7.77 -15.68
CA LEU A 43 1.93 -6.33 -15.83
C LEU A 43 3.17 -6.09 -16.72
N GLN A 44 3.48 -7.04 -17.60
CA GLN A 44 4.52 -6.85 -18.61
C GLN A 44 4.06 -5.80 -19.64
N LYS A 45 5.04 -5.21 -20.33
CA LYS A 45 4.81 -4.17 -21.34
C LYS A 45 3.71 -4.57 -22.33
N ASP A 46 2.84 -3.62 -22.65
CA ASP A 46 1.75 -3.72 -23.63
C ASP A 46 0.65 -4.73 -23.27
N VAL A 47 0.63 -5.29 -22.05
CA VAL A 47 -0.41 -6.25 -21.63
C VAL A 47 -1.64 -5.54 -21.09
N LEU A 48 -1.47 -4.50 -20.28
CA LEU A 48 -2.58 -3.73 -19.71
C LEU A 48 -2.38 -2.24 -19.92
N GLN A 49 -3.02 -1.71 -20.97
CA GLN A 49 -2.80 -0.34 -21.41
C GLN A 49 -4.01 0.56 -21.18
N SER A 50 -3.76 1.83 -20.86
CA SER A 50 -4.75 2.91 -20.83
C SER A 50 -4.07 4.25 -21.12
N ASN A 51 -4.70 5.09 -21.93
CA ASN A 51 -4.20 6.44 -22.19
C ASN A 51 -4.65 7.47 -21.13
N THR A 52 -5.33 7.04 -20.08
CA THR A 52 -5.94 7.95 -19.09
C THR A 52 -5.89 7.44 -17.65
N THR A 53 -5.51 6.18 -17.45
CA THR A 53 -5.67 5.51 -16.17
C THR A 53 -4.33 5.05 -15.65
N ILE A 54 -4.01 5.48 -14.43
CA ILE A 54 -3.00 4.85 -13.59
C ILE A 54 -3.73 3.76 -12.80
N PHE A 55 -3.33 2.51 -12.96
CA PHE A 55 -3.91 1.41 -12.20
C PHE A 55 -3.21 1.27 -10.85
N ALA A 56 -4.00 1.17 -9.78
CA ALA A 56 -3.51 0.96 -8.43
C ALA A 56 -3.80 -0.47 -7.98
N TYR A 57 -2.75 -1.20 -7.61
CA TYR A 57 -2.82 -2.60 -7.18
C TYR A 57 -2.31 -2.73 -5.75
N GLN A 58 -3.05 -3.46 -4.94
CA GLN A 58 -2.55 -3.99 -3.68
C GLN A 58 -1.75 -5.27 -3.98
N GLU A 59 -0.45 -5.26 -3.74
CA GLU A 59 0.42 -6.37 -4.09
C GLU A 59 0.49 -7.43 -2.98
N ARG A 60 0.88 -7.00 -1.77
CA ARG A 60 0.95 -7.84 -0.57
C ARG A 60 0.64 -7.04 0.69
N GLN A 61 0.22 -7.77 1.72
CA GLN A 61 -0.09 -7.21 3.03
C GLN A 61 0.57 -8.01 4.15
N GLY A 62 0.82 -7.35 5.28
CA GLY A 62 1.32 -7.95 6.50
C GLY A 62 2.72 -8.55 6.36
N VAL A 63 3.55 -8.02 5.46
CA VAL A 63 4.88 -8.57 5.20
C VAL A 63 5.84 -8.15 6.31
N LEU A 64 6.34 -9.11 7.10
CA LEU A 64 7.41 -8.86 8.06
C LEU A 64 8.76 -8.74 7.35
N LEU A 65 9.43 -7.61 7.50
CA LEU A 65 10.76 -7.37 6.97
C LEU A 65 11.82 -8.07 7.85
N ASN A 66 12.30 -9.24 7.42
CA ASN A 66 13.35 -9.98 8.14
C ASN A 66 14.75 -9.33 8.03
N SER A 67 14.92 -8.43 7.06
CA SER A 67 16.10 -7.60 6.86
C SER A 67 15.66 -6.19 6.49
N GLY A 68 16.57 -5.22 6.58
CA GLY A 68 16.27 -3.88 6.12
C GLY A 68 15.93 -3.87 4.62
N LEU A 69 14.96 -3.04 4.24
CA LEU A 69 14.49 -2.85 2.87
C LEU A 69 14.98 -1.51 2.36
N LEU A 70 15.73 -1.52 1.26
CA LEU A 70 16.16 -0.30 0.59
C LEU A 70 15.07 0.22 -0.35
N VAL A 71 14.82 1.52 -0.30
CA VAL A 71 13.88 2.25 -1.15
C VAL A 71 14.55 3.48 -1.77
N ASN A 72 13.94 4.04 -2.81
CA ASN A 72 14.45 5.22 -3.51
C ASN A 72 14.15 6.51 -2.74
N TYR A 73 12.91 6.66 -2.26
CA TYR A 73 12.45 7.88 -1.60
C TYR A 73 11.80 7.58 -0.25
N MET A 74 12.08 8.42 0.75
CA MET A 74 11.50 8.37 2.09
C MET A 74 11.34 9.77 2.67
N GLY A 75 10.32 9.95 3.50
CA GLY A 75 10.00 11.23 4.11
C GLY A 75 8.96 12.01 3.30
N THR A 76 8.72 13.26 3.69
CA THR A 76 7.75 14.15 3.03
C THR A 76 8.45 14.98 1.97
N GLY A 77 7.74 15.34 0.90
CA GLY A 77 8.23 16.24 -0.14
C GLY A 77 8.08 15.67 -1.54
N THR A 78 8.53 16.44 -2.53
CA THR A 78 8.53 16.06 -3.94
C THR A 78 9.90 15.50 -4.32
N TYR A 79 9.89 14.34 -4.96
CA TYR A 79 11.06 13.62 -5.42
C TYR A 79 11.04 13.54 -6.94
N HIS A 80 12.20 13.80 -7.52
CA HIS A 80 12.47 13.68 -8.95
C HIS A 80 13.57 12.64 -9.12
N PRO A 81 13.38 11.59 -9.94
CA PRO A 81 14.45 10.67 -10.25
C PRO A 81 15.61 11.41 -10.92
N ALA A 82 16.83 11.10 -10.50
CA ALA A 82 18.00 11.59 -11.21
C ALA A 82 18.25 10.76 -12.49
N LEU A 83 17.98 9.45 -12.41
CA LEU A 83 18.21 8.45 -13.44
C LEU A 83 17.12 7.36 -13.35
N THR A 84 16.76 6.76 -14.48
CA THR A 84 15.80 5.63 -14.55
C THR A 84 16.22 4.41 -13.71
N ASN A 85 17.52 4.20 -13.57
CA ASN A 85 18.12 3.08 -12.84
C ASN A 85 18.81 3.52 -11.55
N GLU A 86 18.32 4.59 -10.90
CA GLU A 86 18.86 5.06 -9.64
C GLU A 86 18.81 3.97 -8.56
N ALA A 87 19.92 3.76 -7.86
CA ALA A 87 20.00 2.80 -6.77
C ALA A 87 19.14 3.23 -5.58
N ALA A 88 18.46 2.27 -4.95
CA ALA A 88 17.79 2.49 -3.68
C ALA A 88 18.83 2.58 -2.55
N THR A 89 18.77 3.62 -1.73
CA THR A 89 19.78 3.90 -0.69
C THR A 89 19.18 4.19 0.69
N LEU A 90 17.87 4.47 0.76
CA LEU A 90 17.19 4.80 2.00
C LEU A 90 16.64 3.53 2.64
N LEU A 91 16.76 3.40 3.96
CA LEU A 91 16.53 2.15 4.67
C LEU A 91 15.25 2.16 5.52
N ILE A 92 14.31 1.28 5.19
CA ILE A 92 13.27 0.82 6.11
C ILE A 92 13.86 -0.31 6.95
N SER A 93 13.85 -0.16 8.27
CA SER A 93 14.52 -1.11 9.18
C SER A 93 13.81 -2.47 9.21
N ALA A 94 14.59 -3.52 9.50
CA ALA A 94 14.05 -4.85 9.78
C ALA A 94 13.08 -4.81 10.97
N GLY A 95 12.14 -5.76 11.01
CA GLY A 95 11.11 -5.86 12.04
C GLY A 95 9.85 -5.05 11.75
N ALA A 96 9.86 -4.17 10.75
CA ALA A 96 8.64 -3.51 10.29
C ALA A 96 7.70 -4.52 9.61
N ILE A 97 6.40 -4.33 9.81
CA ILE A 97 5.35 -5.02 9.07
C ILE A 97 4.80 -4.03 8.05
N VAL A 98 4.83 -4.41 6.78
CA VAL A 98 4.52 -3.50 5.67
C VAL A 98 3.50 -4.07 4.72
N ASP A 99 2.77 -3.16 4.08
CA ASP A 99 1.94 -3.45 2.91
C ASP A 99 2.54 -2.77 1.68
N SER A 100 2.37 -3.38 0.52
CA SER A 100 2.88 -2.89 -0.76
C SER A 100 1.76 -2.65 -1.75
N TYR A 101 1.88 -1.53 -2.45
CA TYR A 101 1.00 -1.12 -3.54
C TYR A 101 1.83 -0.81 -4.77
N LEU A 102 1.36 -1.21 -5.95
CA LEU A 102 1.97 -0.85 -7.23
C LEU A 102 1.03 0.06 -8.01
N PHE A 103 1.58 1.15 -8.52
CA PHE A 103 0.91 2.04 -9.46
C PHE A 103 1.53 1.85 -10.83
N HIS A 104 0.71 1.41 -11.79
CA HIS A 104 1.12 1.03 -13.14
C HIS A 104 0.46 1.95 -14.16
N PHE A 105 1.26 2.53 -15.06
CA PHE A 105 0.75 3.35 -16.16
C PHE A 105 1.44 2.95 -17.46
N ASP A 106 0.74 2.20 -18.29
CA ASP A 106 1.18 1.80 -19.64
C ASP A 106 0.17 2.35 -20.64
N MET A 107 0.65 2.98 -21.71
CA MET A 107 -0.22 3.63 -22.70
C MET A 107 -0.14 2.95 -24.06
N PHE A 108 -1.21 3.10 -24.83
CA PHE A 108 -1.17 2.80 -26.26
C PHE A 108 -0.32 3.85 -26.97
N PHE A 109 0.93 3.51 -27.28
CA PHE A 109 1.85 4.42 -27.98
C PHE A 109 1.39 4.68 -29.42
N LEU A 110 0.94 5.91 -29.69
CA LEU A 110 0.52 6.38 -31.02
C LEU A 110 1.50 7.38 -31.64
N GLY A 111 2.76 7.35 -31.21
CA GLY A 111 3.82 8.25 -31.69
C GLY A 111 4.04 9.50 -30.84
N THR A 112 3.31 9.68 -29.73
CA THR A 112 3.50 10.79 -28.78
C THR A 112 3.21 10.29 -27.37
N GLY A 113 4.07 10.67 -26.42
CA GLY A 113 3.90 10.36 -25.00
C GLY A 113 2.69 11.08 -24.39
N ILE A 114 2.18 10.53 -23.30
CA ILE A 114 1.09 11.14 -22.52
C ILE A 114 1.54 11.38 -21.09
N ARG A 115 0.77 12.19 -20.37
CA ARG A 115 1.03 12.48 -18.97
C ARG A 115 -0.24 12.34 -18.15
N SER A 116 -0.14 11.73 -16.98
CA SER A 116 -1.26 11.56 -16.06
C SER A 116 -0.86 11.96 -14.65
N LEU A 117 -1.73 12.74 -14.00
CA LEU A 117 -1.60 13.16 -12.62
C LEU A 117 -2.53 12.31 -11.76
N GLY A 118 -2.01 11.66 -10.73
CA GLY A 118 -2.76 10.84 -9.78
C GLY A 118 -2.57 11.29 -8.34
N THR A 119 -3.62 11.19 -7.52
CA THR A 119 -3.52 11.37 -6.06
C THR A 119 -4.15 10.18 -5.36
N ILE A 120 -3.46 9.66 -4.34
CA ILE A 120 -3.84 8.46 -3.59
C ILE A 120 -3.65 8.73 -2.11
N THR A 121 -4.69 8.50 -1.31
CA THR A 121 -4.63 8.65 0.15
C THR A 121 -4.78 7.29 0.81
N PHE A 122 -3.84 6.96 1.70
CA PHE A 122 -3.80 5.73 2.49
C PHE A 122 -4.30 5.99 3.92
N ASP A 123 -4.79 4.94 4.57
CA ASP A 123 -5.12 4.90 6.00
C ASP A 123 -3.92 4.55 6.90
N SER A 124 -2.72 4.45 6.34
CA SER A 124 -1.44 4.20 7.02
C SER A 124 -0.32 5.09 6.47
N ASP A 125 0.74 5.28 7.26
CA ASP A 125 1.89 6.10 6.88
C ASP A 125 2.63 5.47 5.68
N ILE A 126 2.96 6.30 4.69
CA ILE A 126 3.92 5.95 3.63
C ILE A 126 5.31 5.88 4.27
N LEU A 127 5.91 4.69 4.21
CA LEU A 127 7.25 4.43 4.74
C LEU A 127 8.32 4.68 3.68
N GLY A 128 8.01 4.41 2.42
CA GLY A 128 8.93 4.65 1.32
C GLY A 128 8.35 4.36 -0.06
N ILE A 129 9.08 4.79 -1.08
CA ILE A 129 8.74 4.58 -2.49
C ILE A 129 9.93 3.91 -3.19
N ILE A 130 9.61 2.89 -3.97
CA ILE A 130 10.53 2.20 -4.87
C ILE A 130 10.08 2.59 -6.28
N GLY A 131 10.88 3.44 -6.93
CA GLY A 131 10.55 4.09 -8.19
C GLY A 131 11.55 3.83 -9.30
N SER A 132 12.56 2.98 -9.09
CA SER A 132 13.55 2.64 -10.13
C SER A 132 13.50 1.16 -10.48
N HIS A 133 13.82 0.84 -11.73
CA HIS A 133 13.72 -0.52 -12.29
C HIS A 133 14.38 -1.60 -11.43
N ASN A 134 15.68 -1.49 -11.16
CA ASN A 134 16.43 -2.53 -10.43
C ASN A 134 15.90 -2.74 -9.00
N PRO A 135 15.62 -1.69 -8.21
CA PRO A 135 14.89 -1.82 -6.95
C PRO A 135 13.51 -2.48 -7.08
N LEU A 136 12.72 -2.17 -8.11
CA LEU A 136 11.42 -2.82 -8.35
C LEU A 136 11.59 -4.32 -8.58
N VAL A 137 12.44 -4.72 -9.53
CA VAL A 137 12.72 -6.12 -9.87
C VAL A 137 13.23 -6.91 -8.66
N SER A 138 14.22 -6.36 -7.95
CA SER A 138 14.82 -7.05 -6.80
C SER A 138 13.88 -7.20 -5.61
N THR A 139 12.80 -6.42 -5.54
CA THR A 139 11.82 -6.48 -4.45
C THR A 139 10.54 -7.23 -4.80
N ASP A 140 10.34 -7.67 -6.05
CA ASP A 140 9.14 -8.40 -6.48
C ASP A 140 8.89 -9.68 -5.67
N ALA A 141 9.94 -10.46 -5.38
CA ALA A 141 9.81 -11.69 -4.62
C ALA A 141 9.29 -11.45 -3.18
N LEU A 142 9.64 -10.31 -2.58
CA LEU A 142 9.28 -9.94 -1.21
C LEU A 142 7.94 -9.20 -1.14
N LEU A 143 7.73 -8.23 -2.02
CA LEU A 143 6.64 -7.25 -1.97
C LEU A 143 5.62 -7.41 -3.09
N GLY A 144 5.99 -7.99 -4.23
CA GLY A 144 5.10 -8.13 -5.39
C GLY A 144 4.08 -9.26 -5.23
N ASN A 145 2.89 -9.11 -5.80
CA ASN A 145 1.85 -10.14 -5.75
C ASN A 145 2.33 -11.49 -6.31
N PRO A 146 2.19 -12.60 -5.57
CA PRO A 146 2.52 -13.93 -6.07
C PRO A 146 1.64 -14.31 -7.26
N GLY A 147 2.26 -14.71 -8.38
CA GLY A 147 1.54 -15.15 -9.58
C GLY A 147 1.28 -14.04 -10.61
N THR A 148 1.65 -12.79 -10.30
CA THR A 148 1.74 -11.72 -11.30
C THR A 148 3.11 -11.78 -11.98
N LEU A 149 3.14 -11.76 -13.31
CA LEU A 149 4.35 -11.59 -14.10
C LEU A 149 4.68 -10.10 -14.22
N TYR A 150 5.78 -9.68 -13.59
CA TYR A 150 6.31 -8.33 -13.72
C TYR A 150 7.34 -8.27 -14.85
N GLU A 151 7.51 -7.09 -15.45
CA GLU A 151 8.62 -6.86 -16.36
C GLU A 151 9.96 -6.91 -15.61
N THR A 152 10.89 -7.72 -16.11
CA THR A 152 12.21 -7.91 -15.47
C THR A 152 13.35 -7.63 -16.43
N THR A 153 13.05 -7.40 -17.71
CA THR A 153 14.05 -7.04 -18.69
C THR A 153 14.54 -5.64 -18.40
N THR A 154 15.87 -5.48 -18.36
CA THR A 154 16.54 -4.19 -18.26
C THR A 154 17.00 -3.78 -19.65
N PRO A 155 16.15 -3.15 -20.48
CA PRO A 155 16.61 -2.66 -21.77
C PRO A 155 17.61 -1.51 -21.57
N THR A 156 18.47 -1.28 -22.56
CA THR A 156 19.40 -0.13 -22.59
C THR A 156 18.67 1.22 -22.45
N PHE A 157 17.41 1.27 -22.87
CA PHE A 157 16.48 2.38 -22.69
C PHE A 157 15.10 1.81 -22.32
N GLY A 158 14.52 2.19 -21.18
CA GLY A 158 13.20 1.76 -20.72
C GLY A 158 13.20 0.76 -19.55
N GLY A 159 12.08 0.06 -19.39
CA GLY A 159 11.80 -0.82 -18.25
C GLY A 159 10.91 -0.13 -17.21
N ARG A 160 10.60 -0.87 -16.13
CA ARG A 160 9.82 -0.36 -14.99
C ARG A 160 10.47 0.84 -14.31
N GLY A 161 9.67 1.68 -13.67
CA GLY A 161 10.15 2.77 -12.82
C GLY A 161 9.84 4.13 -13.39
N LEU A 162 10.41 5.16 -12.77
CA LEU A 162 10.24 6.56 -13.10
C LEU A 162 11.43 7.07 -13.90
N GLU A 163 11.18 8.00 -14.80
CA GLU A 163 12.18 8.60 -15.66
C GLU A 163 12.75 9.90 -15.07
N GLY A 164 14.08 9.97 -15.12
CA GLY A 164 14.82 11.06 -14.50
C GLY A 164 15.04 12.26 -15.42
N ALA A 165 15.49 13.37 -14.81
CA ALA A 165 15.63 14.67 -15.46
C ALA A 165 16.60 14.77 -16.66
N ASN A 166 17.32 13.69 -16.97
CA ASN A 166 18.29 13.59 -18.07
C ASN A 166 17.67 13.15 -19.41
N PHE A 167 16.41 12.75 -19.42
CA PHE A 167 15.67 12.57 -20.67
C PHE A 167 15.24 13.97 -21.18
N SER A 168 15.45 14.27 -22.46
CA SER A 168 15.47 15.64 -22.98
C SER A 168 14.09 16.22 -23.36
N ALA A 169 12.98 15.56 -23.01
CA ALA A 169 11.64 16.01 -23.37
C ALA A 169 10.86 16.50 -22.15
N ALA A 170 9.97 17.48 -22.32
CA ALA A 170 9.10 17.97 -21.25
C ALA A 170 8.17 16.89 -20.65
N LEU A 171 8.05 15.74 -21.31
CA LEU A 171 7.30 14.58 -20.84
C LEU A 171 8.11 13.69 -19.89
N SER A 172 9.44 13.78 -19.85
CA SER A 172 10.29 12.76 -19.22
C SER A 172 10.78 13.11 -17.81
N ARG A 173 10.03 13.94 -17.09
CA ARG A 173 10.31 14.26 -15.69
C ARG A 173 9.17 13.79 -14.85
N ASP A 174 9.21 12.53 -14.46
CA ASP A 174 8.26 12.05 -13.48
C ASP A 174 8.58 12.64 -12.13
N TRP A 175 7.56 12.71 -11.30
CA TRP A 175 7.77 13.00 -9.90
C TRP A 175 6.72 12.36 -9.04
N VAL A 176 7.12 12.15 -7.79
CA VAL A 176 6.25 11.66 -6.74
C VAL A 176 6.32 12.62 -5.57
N THR A 177 5.18 12.91 -4.97
CA THR A 177 5.11 13.75 -3.76
C THR A 177 4.48 12.97 -2.63
N ILE A 178 5.17 12.91 -1.49
CA ILE A 178 4.62 12.43 -0.22
C ILE A 178 4.16 13.65 0.57
N SER A 179 2.87 13.70 0.91
CA SER A 179 2.27 14.79 1.69
C SER A 179 2.89 14.93 3.08
N GLY A 180 2.67 16.08 3.71
CA GLY A 180 3.21 16.39 5.04
C GLY A 180 2.75 15.43 6.15
N ASP A 181 1.56 14.85 6.02
CA ASP A 181 1.03 13.83 6.94
C ASP A 181 1.49 12.41 6.59
N ARG A 182 2.26 12.23 5.51
CA ARG A 182 2.71 10.95 4.95
C ARG A 182 1.59 10.00 4.53
N ARG A 183 0.37 10.49 4.33
CA ARG A 183 -0.78 9.66 3.95
C ARG A 183 -1.17 9.78 2.50
N THR A 184 -0.76 10.85 1.83
CA THR A 184 -1.16 11.12 0.46
C THR A 184 0.05 11.10 -0.46
N LEU A 185 -0.02 10.24 -1.46
CA LEU A 185 0.88 10.20 -2.60
C LEU A 185 0.29 11.01 -3.74
N THR A 186 1.09 11.86 -4.36
CA THR A 186 0.79 12.44 -5.68
C THR A 186 1.79 11.90 -6.69
N LEU A 187 1.30 11.41 -7.81
CA LEU A 187 2.06 10.90 -8.95
C LEU A 187 1.87 11.84 -10.13
N ASP A 188 2.93 12.15 -10.84
CA ASP A 188 2.87 12.80 -12.14
C ASP A 188 3.78 12.03 -13.09
N LEU A 189 3.14 11.23 -13.95
CA LEU A 189 3.75 10.16 -14.73
C LEU A 189 3.64 10.47 -16.21
N GLY A 190 4.77 10.50 -16.91
CA GLY A 190 4.89 10.85 -18.31
C GLY A 190 5.38 9.69 -19.15
N VAL A 191 4.46 8.87 -19.64
CA VAL A 191 4.80 7.62 -20.33
C VAL A 191 4.91 7.78 -21.84
N GLY A 192 5.85 7.03 -22.42
CA GLY A 192 6.20 7.01 -23.84
C GLY A 192 5.97 5.63 -24.47
N GLU A 193 6.97 5.11 -25.16
CA GLU A 193 6.94 3.74 -25.68
C GLU A 193 6.93 2.69 -24.54
N TRP A 194 7.40 3.08 -23.36
CA TRP A 194 7.42 2.29 -22.13
C TRP A 194 6.36 2.78 -21.15
N PHE A 195 6.35 2.15 -19.98
CA PHE A 195 5.37 2.36 -18.92
C PHE A 195 6.08 2.70 -17.61
N ASP A 196 5.35 3.36 -16.73
CA ASP A 196 5.82 3.68 -15.40
C ASP A 196 5.25 2.71 -14.37
N ASP A 197 6.11 2.32 -13.44
CA ASP A 197 5.75 1.55 -12.26
C ASP A 197 6.29 2.26 -11.02
N VAL A 198 5.42 2.46 -10.04
CA VAL A 198 5.79 3.00 -8.73
C VAL A 198 5.29 2.07 -7.64
N ARG A 199 6.20 1.48 -6.88
CA ARG A 199 5.82 0.70 -5.70
C ARG A 199 5.90 1.56 -4.46
N VAL A 200 4.82 1.59 -3.68
CA VAL A 200 4.72 2.30 -2.42
C VAL A 200 4.63 1.29 -1.29
N VAL A 201 5.47 1.51 -0.28
CA VAL A 201 5.51 0.72 0.95
C VAL A 201 4.87 1.55 2.04
N VAL A 202 3.81 1.04 2.64
CA VAL A 202 3.08 1.68 3.74
C VAL A 202 3.17 0.84 5.00
N ASP A 203 2.91 1.46 6.15
CA ASP A 203 2.85 0.76 7.43
C ASP A 203 1.68 -0.24 7.42
N GLY A 204 2.01 -1.53 7.52
CA GLY A 204 1.05 -2.62 7.57
C GLY A 204 0.44 -2.81 8.96
N GLN A 205 0.96 -2.12 9.98
CA GLN A 205 0.30 -2.01 11.27
C GLN A 205 -0.77 -0.92 11.18
N ALA A 206 -1.97 -1.27 10.73
CA ALA A 206 -3.12 -0.38 10.77
C ALA A 206 -3.19 0.28 12.16
N GLN A 207 -3.19 1.62 12.22
CA GLN A 207 -3.41 2.31 13.48
C GLN A 207 -4.77 1.87 14.01
N ALA A 208 -4.79 1.18 15.14
CA ALA A 208 -6.03 0.86 15.82
C ALA A 208 -6.76 2.19 16.07
N VAL A 209 -7.82 2.47 15.32
CA VAL A 209 -8.76 3.53 15.69
C VAL A 209 -9.26 3.12 17.07
N PRO A 210 -8.96 3.87 18.15
CA PRO A 210 -9.51 3.53 19.44
C PRO A 210 -11.01 3.67 19.28
N LEU A 211 -11.74 2.55 19.28
CA LEU A 211 -13.18 2.62 19.50
C LEU A 211 -13.34 3.40 20.81
N PRO A 212 -14.13 4.50 20.84
CA PRO A 212 -14.40 5.16 22.10
C PRO A 212 -14.90 4.07 23.06
N ALA A 213 -14.24 3.95 24.22
CA ALA A 213 -14.48 2.91 25.22
C ALA A 213 -15.92 2.93 25.80
N THR A 214 -16.81 3.74 25.24
CA THR A 214 -18.22 3.89 25.62
C THR A 214 -19.07 2.68 25.24
N LEU A 215 -18.77 1.97 24.15
CA LEU A 215 -19.57 0.80 23.73
C LEU A 215 -19.53 -0.39 24.73
N PRO A 216 -18.36 -0.83 25.23
CA PRO A 216 -18.34 -1.88 26.25
C PRO A 216 -18.89 -1.41 27.62
N LEU A 217 -18.75 -0.12 27.98
CA LEU A 217 -19.33 0.40 29.23
C LEU A 217 -20.86 0.43 29.20
N VAL A 218 -21.48 0.76 28.06
CA VAL A 218 -22.96 0.76 27.94
C VAL A 218 -23.53 -0.65 28.07
N LEU A 219 -22.90 -1.66 27.45
CA LEU A 219 -23.36 -3.05 27.57
C LEU A 219 -23.22 -3.61 29.00
N ILE A 220 -22.12 -3.29 29.71
CA ILE A 220 -21.95 -3.70 31.12
C ILE A 220 -22.96 -2.97 32.03
N GLY A 221 -23.26 -1.70 31.73
CA GLY A 221 -24.29 -0.91 32.41
C GLY A 221 -25.70 -1.52 32.30
N PHE A 222 -26.10 -2.01 31.12
CA PHE A 222 -27.41 -2.65 30.95
C PHE A 222 -27.52 -4.02 31.65
N VAL A 223 -26.47 -4.82 31.64
CA VAL A 223 -26.47 -6.15 32.31
C VAL A 223 -26.54 -5.99 33.83
N THR A 224 -25.86 -5.00 34.40
CA THR A 224 -25.95 -4.71 35.85
C THR A 224 -27.31 -4.12 36.25
N LEU A 225 -27.91 -3.25 35.41
CA LEU A 225 -29.24 -2.69 35.68
C LEU A 225 -30.34 -3.75 35.66
N LEU A 226 -30.28 -4.70 34.71
CA LEU A 226 -31.23 -5.80 34.61
C LEU A 226 -31.07 -6.84 35.74
N ALA A 227 -29.84 -7.09 36.19
CA ALA A 227 -29.57 -7.97 37.33
C ALA A 227 -30.01 -7.38 38.69
N SER A 228 -30.07 -6.04 38.79
CA SER A 228 -30.50 -5.35 40.03
C SER A 228 -32.02 -5.30 40.24
N ARG A 229 -32.83 -5.62 39.21
CA ARG A 229 -34.30 -5.56 39.26
C ARG A 229 -35.00 -6.83 39.72
N HIS A 230 -34.26 -7.89 40.05
CA HIS A 230 -34.82 -9.19 40.48
C HIS A 230 -34.40 -9.61 41.90
N LYS A 231 -34.18 -8.65 42.80
CA LYS A 231 -34.07 -8.90 44.24
C LYS A 231 -35.19 -8.20 44.99
#